data_AF-A0A937QTF2-F1
#
_entry.id   AF-A0A937QTF2-F1
#
_cell.length_a   1.000
_cell.length_b   1.000
_cell.length_c   1.000
_cell.angle_alpha   90.00
_cell.angle_beta   90.00
_cell.angle_gamma   90.00
#
_symmetry.space_group_name_H-M   'P 1'
#
loop_
_entity.id
_entity.type
_entity.pdbx_description
1 polymer ?
#
loop_
_entity_poly.entity_id
_entity_poly.type
_entity_poly.pdbx_seq_one_letter_code
_entity_poly.pdbx_strand_id
1 'polypeptide(L)'
;MGTDPKHKVLASFVCVVVMAGAVVTAPTNLVSAGQAGGMPSAPHHSFLGGPWELVVKMGTEGEALRFPIAAPDESRPQKFDDVLPVMGTPIKVRLEQYLPNLGWETTAIKHPGGGTVAELTVKGKDFEQEVWLSSADMSKQSMSSRVGSIAIKGLHEVKTADRLVRRLTDRRTVGILSVWPGGGGSPAEYAVRIGETITVPGSKYKLTVEQYVPHYSIDLQTRKVVSQTDKPINPAVKVVGGDGTETFEQWLWSKFASDPHKDEKVPLRMKFADLDLSSLTGKTIIITAPGVKPWLLYSRKGKRQMERASLGKSYPLADASYSFTIENIIDGAVIKTDWKNKSESLLHPAVVATLEQDGAGRQIVLELNKPSHHRTEFGTLVLLYRRNPAPLGSKG
;
A
#
# COMPACT_ATOMS: atom_id res chain seq x y z
N MET A 1 20.07 -55.52 8.87
CA MET A 1 19.26 -56.70 8.50
C MET A 1 18.13 -56.81 9.51
N GLY A 2 16.87 -56.84 9.06
CA GLY A 2 15.71 -57.01 9.95
C GLY A 2 14.60 -55.99 9.68
N THR A 3 13.84 -56.30 8.63
CA THR A 3 12.57 -55.78 8.10
C THR A 3 11.55 -55.07 9.04
N ASP A 4 11.07 -53.95 8.49
CA ASP A 4 9.81 -53.16 8.59
C ASP A 4 8.49 -54.00 8.54
N PRO A 5 7.24 -53.47 8.49
CA PRO A 5 6.62 -52.17 8.91
C PRO A 5 5.27 -52.33 9.67
N LYS A 6 4.75 -51.22 10.23
CA LYS A 6 3.28 -51.00 10.30
C LYS A 6 2.89 -49.58 9.87
N HIS A 7 2.08 -49.58 8.81
CA HIS A 7 1.43 -48.47 8.12
C HIS A 7 0.55 -47.57 9.00
N LYS A 8 0.49 -46.27 8.65
CA LYS A 8 -0.77 -45.54 8.52
C LYS A 8 -0.74 -44.68 7.25
N VAL A 9 -1.60 -45.05 6.30
CA VAL A 9 -1.92 -44.33 5.07
C VAL A 9 -2.97 -43.27 5.40
N LEU A 10 -2.75 -42.02 4.99
CA LEU A 10 -3.76 -40.97 4.96
C LEU A 10 -4.54 -41.08 3.65
N ALA A 11 -5.85 -41.26 3.75
CA ALA A 11 -6.78 -41.28 2.63
C ALA A 11 -7.14 -39.85 2.20
N SER A 12 -6.93 -39.56 0.91
CA SER A 12 -7.41 -38.36 0.24
C SER A 12 -8.91 -38.48 -0.06
N PHE A 13 -9.70 -37.51 0.37
CA PHE A 13 -11.10 -37.37 -0.04
C PHE A 13 -11.16 -36.69 -1.41
N VAL A 14 -11.60 -37.45 -2.42
CA VAL A 14 -12.05 -36.96 -3.72
C VAL A 14 -13.56 -36.70 -3.61
N CYS A 15 -13.99 -35.46 -3.81
CA CYS A 15 -15.40 -35.12 -3.86
C CYS A 15 -15.86 -35.15 -5.32
N VAL A 16 -16.60 -36.20 -5.67
CA VAL A 16 -17.31 -36.37 -6.94
C VAL A 16 -18.65 -35.66 -6.83
N VAL A 17 -18.91 -34.67 -7.68
CA VAL A 17 -20.25 -34.09 -7.85
C VAL A 17 -20.90 -34.75 -9.07
N VAL A 18 -21.91 -35.57 -8.81
CA VAL A 18 -22.77 -36.19 -9.82
C VAL A 18 -23.92 -35.23 -10.14
N MET A 19 -24.11 -34.96 -11.44
CA MET A 19 -25.26 -34.26 -11.98
C MET A 19 -26.52 -35.15 -11.97
N ALA A 20 -27.66 -34.58 -11.58
CA ALA A 20 -28.97 -35.13 -11.85
C ALA A 20 -29.79 -34.10 -12.65
N GLY A 21 -30.17 -34.50 -13.86
CA GLY A 21 -31.05 -33.74 -14.73
C GLY A 21 -32.53 -33.98 -14.42
N ALA A 22 -33.36 -33.02 -14.81
CA ALA A 22 -34.79 -33.21 -14.98
C ALA A 22 -35.19 -32.72 -16.38
N VAL A 23 -35.68 -33.66 -17.17
CA VAL A 23 -36.30 -33.49 -18.48
C VAL A 23 -37.77 -33.14 -18.25
N VAL A 24 -38.27 -32.06 -18.85
CA VAL A 24 -39.72 -31.86 -19.03
C VAL A 24 -39.96 -31.47 -20.49
N THR A 25 -40.75 -32.32 -21.14
CA THR A 25 -41.20 -32.26 -22.52
C THR A 25 -42.35 -31.27 -22.72
N ALA A 26 -42.36 -30.65 -23.90
CA ALA A 26 -43.41 -29.76 -24.42
C ALA A 26 -44.77 -30.46 -24.64
N PRO A 27 -45.81 -29.66 -24.95
CA PRO A 27 -46.43 -29.87 -26.26
C PRO A 27 -46.53 -28.59 -27.12
N THR A 28 -46.35 -28.84 -28.41
CA THR A 28 -46.60 -27.99 -29.58
C THR A 28 -48.08 -27.66 -29.78
N ASN A 29 -48.37 -26.44 -30.29
CA ASN A 29 -49.43 -26.22 -31.27
C ASN A 29 -49.13 -25.01 -32.18
N LEU A 30 -49.67 -25.12 -33.40
CA LEU A 30 -49.28 -24.51 -34.67
C LEU A 30 -49.94 -23.14 -34.98
N VAL A 31 -49.19 -22.32 -35.73
CA VAL A 31 -49.55 -21.49 -36.91
C VAL A 31 -50.58 -20.35 -36.77
N SER A 32 -50.12 -19.11 -37.03
CA SER A 32 -50.56 -18.32 -38.19
C SER A 32 -49.65 -17.12 -38.46
N ALA A 33 -49.53 -16.80 -39.74
CA ALA A 33 -48.61 -15.85 -40.36
C ALA A 33 -49.05 -14.38 -40.23
N GLY A 34 -48.06 -13.49 -40.27
CA GLY A 34 -48.25 -12.06 -40.44
C GLY A 34 -46.90 -11.34 -40.52
N GLN A 35 -46.46 -11.01 -41.74
CA GLN A 35 -45.29 -10.18 -42.01
C GLN A 35 -45.42 -8.79 -41.36
N ALA A 36 -44.37 -8.36 -40.67
CA ALA A 36 -43.82 -7.01 -40.77
C ALA A 36 -42.40 -7.05 -40.18
N GLY A 37 -41.39 -6.90 -41.04
CA GLY A 37 -40.00 -6.79 -40.61
C GLY A 37 -39.76 -5.44 -39.93
N GLY A 38 -40.03 -5.37 -38.63
CA GLY A 38 -39.47 -4.35 -37.77
C GLY A 38 -38.07 -4.79 -37.37
N MET A 39 -37.04 -4.09 -37.84
CA MET A 39 -35.71 -4.21 -37.23
C MET A 39 -35.87 -3.92 -35.74
N PRO A 40 -35.32 -4.77 -34.83
CA PRO A 40 -35.25 -4.38 -33.44
C PRO A 40 -34.30 -3.18 -33.36
N SER A 41 -34.87 -2.00 -33.18
CA SER A 41 -34.16 -0.90 -32.54
C SER A 41 -33.76 -1.41 -31.17
N ALA A 42 -32.49 -1.81 -31.03
CA ALA A 42 -31.82 -1.92 -29.75
C ALA A 42 -31.07 -0.60 -29.49
N PRO A 43 -31.73 0.46 -28.98
CA PRO A 43 -31.01 1.61 -28.47
C PRO A 43 -30.49 1.25 -27.08
N HIS A 44 -29.20 1.53 -26.82
CA HIS A 44 -28.56 1.85 -25.52
C HIS A 44 -27.09 1.39 -25.40
N HIS A 45 -26.54 0.61 -26.34
CA HIS A 45 -25.11 0.22 -26.29
C HIS A 45 -24.15 1.10 -27.14
N SER A 46 -24.67 1.95 -28.04
CA SER A 46 -23.84 2.79 -28.93
C SER A 46 -23.21 4.02 -28.27
N PHE A 47 -23.53 4.31 -27.00
CA PHE A 47 -22.96 5.48 -26.31
C PHE A 47 -21.55 5.24 -25.76
N LEU A 48 -21.08 3.98 -25.77
CA LEU A 48 -19.76 3.64 -25.25
C LEU A 48 -18.70 3.32 -26.32
N GLY A 49 -19.14 2.94 -27.53
CA GLY A 49 -18.30 2.72 -28.69
C GLY A 49 -17.77 4.02 -29.27
N GLY A 50 -16.45 4.14 -29.46
CA GLY A 50 -15.91 5.32 -30.12
C GLY A 50 -14.49 5.09 -30.62
N PRO A 51 -14.05 5.78 -31.69
CA PRO A 51 -12.64 5.81 -32.01
C PRO A 51 -11.90 6.38 -30.80
N TRP A 52 -11.00 5.58 -30.24
CA TRP A 52 -10.16 6.02 -29.14
C TRP A 52 -8.93 6.71 -29.70
N GLU A 53 -8.31 7.57 -28.91
CA GLU A 53 -7.01 8.15 -29.25
C GLU A 53 -6.09 8.17 -28.03
N LEU A 54 -4.80 8.02 -28.31
CA LEU A 54 -3.74 8.39 -27.38
C LEU A 54 -3.24 9.78 -27.74
N VAL A 55 -3.33 10.68 -26.78
CA VAL A 55 -2.71 12.00 -26.86
C VAL A 55 -1.37 11.95 -26.14
N VAL A 56 -0.31 12.32 -26.84
CA VAL A 56 1.06 12.33 -26.34
C VAL A 56 1.60 13.74 -26.40
N LYS A 57 2.11 14.26 -25.29
CA LYS A 57 2.59 15.63 -25.19
C LYS A 57 3.86 15.73 -24.35
N MET A 58 4.81 16.53 -24.81
CA MET A 58 5.99 16.91 -24.04
C MET A 58 5.75 18.27 -23.35
N GLY A 59 5.93 18.30 -22.03
CA GLY A 59 5.72 19.49 -21.20
C GLY A 59 4.25 19.91 -21.06
N THR A 60 4.02 21.04 -20.41
CA THR A 60 2.66 21.61 -20.21
C THR A 60 2.17 22.44 -21.40
N GLU A 61 3.09 22.92 -22.25
CA GLU A 61 2.78 23.86 -23.35
C GLU A 61 3.01 23.30 -24.75
N GLY A 62 3.65 22.14 -24.90
CA GLY A 62 3.92 21.54 -26.22
C GLY A 62 2.66 21.19 -27.02
N GLU A 63 2.80 21.14 -28.35
CA GLU A 63 1.79 20.56 -29.23
C GLU A 63 1.60 19.08 -28.91
N ALA A 64 0.35 18.62 -28.94
CA ALA A 64 0.01 17.25 -28.61
C ALA A 64 -0.10 16.41 -29.88
N LEU A 65 0.68 15.34 -29.96
CA LEU A 65 0.53 14.30 -30.97
C LEU A 65 -0.70 13.47 -30.65
N ARG A 66 -1.46 13.10 -31.67
CA ARG A 66 -2.70 12.31 -31.52
C ARG A 66 -2.59 11.05 -32.36
N PHE A 67 -2.76 9.91 -31.73
CA PHE A 67 -2.67 8.62 -32.36
C PHE A 67 -4.01 7.89 -32.21
N PRO A 68 -4.70 7.53 -33.30
CA PRO A 68 -5.92 6.74 -33.20
C PRO A 68 -5.59 5.36 -32.64
N ILE A 69 -6.46 4.85 -31.77
CA ILE A 69 -6.41 3.49 -31.23
C ILE A 69 -7.65 2.75 -31.70
N ALA A 70 -7.45 1.67 -32.45
CA ALA A 70 -8.52 0.79 -32.91
C ALA A 70 -8.65 -0.40 -31.94
N ALA A 71 -9.80 -0.52 -31.28
CA ALA A 71 -10.16 -1.68 -30.46
C ALA A 71 -11.42 -2.33 -31.05
N PRO A 72 -11.31 -3.16 -32.11
CA PRO A 72 -12.45 -3.73 -32.84
C PRO A 72 -13.57 -4.32 -31.96
N ASP A 73 -13.21 -5.01 -30.87
CA ASP A 73 -14.16 -5.53 -29.88
C ASP A 73 -13.92 -4.90 -28.50
N GLU A 74 -14.49 -3.72 -28.27
CA GLU A 74 -14.30 -2.96 -27.02
C GLU A 74 -14.80 -3.67 -25.75
N SER A 75 -15.53 -4.78 -25.89
CA SER A 75 -15.97 -5.60 -24.77
C SER A 75 -14.91 -6.60 -24.32
N ARG A 76 -13.86 -6.83 -25.12
CA ARG A 76 -12.85 -7.85 -24.85
C ARG A 76 -11.44 -7.28 -24.73
N PRO A 77 -10.57 -7.93 -23.92
CA PRO A 77 -9.15 -7.62 -23.95
C PRO A 77 -8.57 -7.88 -25.34
N GLN A 78 -7.78 -6.95 -25.85
CA GLN A 78 -7.17 -7.04 -27.18
C GLN A 78 -5.69 -6.70 -27.07
N LYS A 79 -4.84 -7.45 -27.78
CA LYS A 79 -3.41 -7.11 -27.87
C LYS A 79 -3.19 -6.03 -28.91
N PHE A 80 -2.20 -5.20 -28.67
CA PHE A 80 -1.69 -4.23 -29.61
C PHE A 80 -0.23 -4.52 -29.91
N ASP A 81 0.21 -4.13 -31.11
CA ASP A 81 1.61 -4.18 -31.53
C ASP A 81 2.10 -2.79 -32.02
N ASP A 82 1.27 -1.76 -31.87
CA ASP A 82 1.56 -0.40 -32.32
C ASP A 82 2.70 0.22 -31.51
N VAL A 83 3.65 0.83 -32.23
CA VAL A 83 4.77 1.57 -31.64
C VAL A 83 4.69 3.03 -32.08
N LEU A 84 4.45 3.92 -31.12
CA LEU A 84 4.19 5.34 -31.37
C LEU A 84 5.43 6.15 -30.99
N PRO A 85 6.07 6.87 -31.94
CA PRO A 85 7.23 7.69 -31.63
C PRO A 85 6.82 8.98 -30.90
N VAL A 86 7.64 9.43 -29.95
CA VAL A 86 7.50 10.76 -29.33
C VAL A 86 8.43 11.73 -30.07
N MET A 87 7.86 12.60 -30.90
CA MET A 87 8.61 13.51 -31.78
C MET A 87 9.67 14.32 -31.02
N GLY A 88 10.89 14.37 -31.57
CA GLY A 88 12.01 15.09 -31.00
C GLY A 88 12.70 14.40 -29.81
N THR A 89 12.35 13.14 -29.51
CA THR A 89 12.97 12.35 -28.44
C THR A 89 13.24 10.92 -28.89
N PRO A 90 14.14 10.17 -28.23
CA PRO A 90 14.32 8.74 -28.46
C PRO A 90 13.20 7.87 -27.86
N ILE A 91 12.22 8.46 -27.17
CA ILE A 91 11.16 7.73 -26.47
C ILE A 91 10.18 7.14 -27.46
N LYS A 92 9.81 5.87 -27.24
CA LYS A 92 8.73 5.17 -27.96
C LYS A 92 7.67 4.70 -26.98
N VAL A 93 6.40 4.80 -27.36
CA VAL A 93 5.27 4.26 -26.62
C VAL A 93 4.76 3.05 -27.37
N ARG A 94 5.04 1.85 -26.86
CA ARG A 94 4.50 0.60 -27.40
C ARG A 94 3.17 0.31 -26.72
N LEU A 95 2.08 0.25 -27.48
CA LEU A 95 0.80 -0.22 -26.94
C LEU A 95 0.86 -1.75 -26.86
N GLU A 96 0.48 -2.32 -25.72
CA GLU A 96 0.56 -3.76 -25.49
C GLU A 96 -0.82 -4.41 -25.44
N GLN A 97 -1.75 -3.79 -24.71
CA GLN A 97 -3.05 -4.42 -24.46
C GLN A 97 -4.12 -3.39 -24.12
N TYR A 98 -5.31 -3.55 -24.70
CA TYR A 98 -6.54 -2.92 -24.25
C TYR A 98 -7.24 -3.77 -23.19
N LEU A 99 -7.78 -3.10 -22.17
CA LEU A 99 -8.55 -3.71 -21.07
C LEU A 99 -9.91 -3.02 -20.99
N PRO A 100 -11.03 -3.72 -21.23
CA PRO A 100 -12.37 -3.13 -21.13
C PRO A 100 -12.78 -2.79 -19.68
N ASN A 101 -12.31 -3.57 -18.72
CA ASN A 101 -12.52 -3.33 -17.29
C ASN A 101 -11.22 -3.53 -16.51
N LEU A 102 -10.40 -2.48 -16.44
CA LEU A 102 -9.22 -2.46 -15.58
C LEU A 102 -9.62 -2.70 -14.12
N GLY A 103 -9.01 -3.71 -13.53
CA GLY A 103 -8.99 -3.93 -12.10
C GLY A 103 -7.57 -3.94 -11.57
N TRP A 104 -7.38 -3.31 -10.42
CA TRP A 104 -6.17 -3.51 -9.62
C TRP A 104 -6.38 -4.68 -8.67
N GLU A 105 -5.37 -5.55 -8.59
CA GLU A 105 -5.28 -6.63 -7.64
C GLU A 105 -4.05 -6.40 -6.77
N THR A 106 -4.26 -6.33 -5.47
CA THR A 106 -3.15 -6.16 -4.52
C THR A 106 -2.97 -7.45 -3.78
N THR A 107 -1.74 -7.93 -3.73
CA THR A 107 -1.37 -9.15 -3.02
C THR A 107 -0.11 -8.90 -2.19
N ALA A 108 0.11 -9.74 -1.19
CA ALA A 108 1.35 -9.78 -0.45
C ALA A 108 2.21 -10.96 -0.93
N ILE A 109 3.42 -10.68 -1.39
CA ILE A 109 4.37 -11.69 -1.87
C ILE A 109 5.58 -11.76 -0.94
N LYS A 110 6.07 -12.97 -0.66
CA LYS A 110 7.29 -13.15 0.13
C LYS A 110 8.49 -12.57 -0.61
N HIS A 111 9.30 -11.79 0.10
CA HIS A 111 10.47 -11.13 -0.46
C HIS A 111 11.58 -11.02 0.60
N PRO A 112 12.85 -11.32 0.26
CA PRO A 112 13.98 -11.09 1.17
C PRO A 112 14.04 -9.62 1.64
N GLY A 113 14.09 -9.39 2.94
CA GLY A 113 14.06 -8.03 3.50
C GLY A 113 12.67 -7.36 3.50
N GLY A 114 11.61 -8.10 3.12
CA GLY A 114 10.23 -7.67 3.30
C GLY A 114 9.85 -7.52 4.77
N GLY A 115 8.86 -6.68 5.04
CA GLY A 115 8.31 -6.47 6.37
C GLY A 115 7.20 -7.47 6.70
N THR A 116 6.39 -7.12 7.68
CA THR A 116 5.08 -7.76 7.88
C THR A 116 4.04 -6.97 7.08
N VAL A 117 3.23 -7.68 6.31
CA VAL A 117 2.07 -7.13 5.61
C VAL A 117 0.80 -7.60 6.29
N ALA A 118 -0.14 -6.70 6.52
CA ALA A 118 -1.47 -7.00 7.04
C ALA A 118 -2.53 -6.65 5.99
N GLU A 119 -3.39 -7.62 5.71
CA GLU A 119 -4.61 -7.45 4.92
C GLU A 119 -5.76 -7.15 5.87
N LEU A 120 -6.44 -6.04 5.64
CA LEU A 120 -7.50 -5.54 6.49
C LEU A 120 -8.78 -5.35 5.68
N THR A 121 -9.91 -5.66 6.28
CA THR A 121 -11.22 -5.24 5.79
C THR A 121 -11.77 -4.15 6.70
N VAL A 122 -12.01 -2.95 6.18
CA VAL A 122 -12.64 -1.85 6.90
C VAL A 122 -14.11 -1.79 6.52
N LYS A 123 -15.02 -1.86 7.52
CA LYS A 123 -16.48 -1.87 7.33
C LYS A 123 -17.15 -0.68 8.01
N GLY A 124 -18.21 -0.19 7.39
CA GLY A 124 -19.09 0.88 7.88
C GLY A 124 -20.52 0.70 7.38
N LYS A 125 -21.40 1.67 7.68
CA LYS A 125 -22.87 1.56 7.45
C LYS A 125 -23.28 1.14 6.03
N ASP A 126 -22.54 1.53 5.01
CA ASP A 126 -22.76 1.15 3.60
C ASP A 126 -21.42 1.07 2.85
N PHE A 127 -20.38 0.63 3.56
CA PHE A 127 -19.01 0.75 3.11
C PHE A 127 -18.21 -0.48 3.51
N GLU A 128 -17.51 -1.06 2.55
CA GLU A 128 -16.54 -2.11 2.76
C GLU A 128 -15.33 -1.83 1.87
N GLN A 129 -14.14 -1.77 2.46
CA GLN A 129 -12.90 -1.55 1.75
C GLN A 129 -11.81 -2.48 2.25
N GLU A 130 -11.15 -3.15 1.32
CA GLU A 130 -9.93 -3.90 1.55
C GLU A 130 -8.73 -2.94 1.57
N VAL A 131 -7.85 -3.10 2.57
CA VAL A 131 -6.67 -2.25 2.79
C VAL A 131 -5.47 -3.12 3.11
N TRP A 132 -4.35 -2.81 2.47
CA TRP A 132 -3.07 -3.46 2.72
C TRP A 132 -2.13 -2.51 3.45
N LEU A 133 -1.66 -2.91 4.63
CA LEU A 133 -0.64 -2.18 5.38
C LEU A 133 0.67 -2.96 5.39
N SER A 134 1.80 -2.26 5.31
CA SER A 134 3.14 -2.86 5.37
C SER A 134 3.99 -2.17 6.42
N SER A 135 4.67 -2.95 7.26
CA SER A 135 5.59 -2.40 8.26
C SER A 135 6.90 -1.89 7.65
N ALA A 136 7.25 -2.31 6.44
CA ALA A 136 8.48 -1.91 5.76
C ALA A 136 8.27 -0.78 4.72
N ASP A 137 7.07 -0.64 4.14
CA ASP A 137 6.76 0.42 3.17
C ASP A 137 6.15 1.64 3.87
N MET A 138 6.92 2.73 3.98
CA MET A 138 6.49 3.96 4.63
C MET A 138 5.19 4.55 4.08
N SER A 139 4.91 4.38 2.78
CA SER A 139 3.69 4.89 2.15
C SER A 139 2.44 4.06 2.51
N LYS A 140 2.65 2.83 3.01
CA LYS A 140 1.62 1.87 3.38
C LYS A 140 1.64 1.51 4.87
N GLN A 141 2.36 2.27 5.70
CA GLN A 141 2.43 2.02 7.14
C GLN A 141 1.17 2.43 7.88
N SER A 142 0.34 3.29 7.29
CA SER A 142 -0.90 3.74 7.93
C SER A 142 -1.94 4.18 6.93
N MET A 143 -3.20 4.07 7.33
CA MET A 143 -4.33 4.75 6.72
C MET A 143 -4.99 5.65 7.76
N SER A 144 -5.50 6.80 7.33
CA SER A 144 -6.18 7.76 8.20
C SER A 144 -7.44 8.29 7.53
N SER A 145 -8.48 8.52 8.31
CA SER A 145 -9.76 9.04 7.86
C SER A 145 -10.42 9.87 8.98
N ARG A 146 -11.62 10.40 8.73
CA ARG A 146 -12.42 11.07 9.77
C ARG A 146 -12.92 10.12 10.86
N VAL A 147 -13.02 8.83 10.58
CA VAL A 147 -13.58 7.83 11.51
C VAL A 147 -12.51 7.10 12.33
N GLY A 148 -11.23 7.40 12.10
CA GLY A 148 -10.10 6.81 12.78
C GLY A 148 -8.90 6.58 11.87
N SER A 149 -7.84 6.00 12.45
CA SER A 149 -6.62 5.67 11.73
C SER A 149 -6.08 4.32 12.18
N ILE A 150 -5.60 3.52 11.23
CA ILE A 150 -4.97 2.24 11.47
C ILE A 150 -3.52 2.34 10.98
N ALA A 151 -2.57 1.97 11.84
CA ALA A 151 -1.16 1.90 11.47
C ALA A 151 -0.61 0.51 11.75
N ILE A 152 0.48 0.14 11.08
CA ILE A 152 1.22 -1.10 11.35
C ILE A 152 2.65 -0.76 11.76
N LYS A 153 3.16 -1.48 12.76
CA LYS A 153 4.54 -1.41 13.21
C LYS A 153 5.11 -2.81 13.41
N GLY A 154 6.13 -3.14 12.64
CA GLY A 154 6.88 -4.38 12.79
C GLY A 154 8.00 -4.22 13.82
N LEU A 155 8.13 -5.21 14.69
CA LEU A 155 9.25 -5.44 15.58
C LEU A 155 10.17 -6.49 14.96
N HIS A 156 11.47 -6.36 15.20
CA HIS A 156 12.48 -7.28 14.69
C HIS A 156 12.77 -8.41 15.68
N GLU A 157 12.66 -8.16 16.99
CA GLU A 157 13.05 -9.12 18.01
C GLU A 157 11.84 -9.84 18.62
N VAL A 158 11.60 -11.07 18.14
CA VAL A 158 10.50 -11.94 18.56
C VAL A 158 10.51 -12.24 20.07
N LYS A 159 11.69 -12.49 20.63
CA LYS A 159 11.85 -12.93 22.04
C LYS A 159 11.45 -11.84 23.03
N THR A 160 11.59 -10.57 22.66
CA THR A 160 11.35 -9.42 23.56
C THR A 160 10.06 -8.70 23.24
N ALA A 161 9.37 -9.06 22.14
CA ALA A 161 8.16 -8.41 21.66
C ALA A 161 7.07 -8.29 22.75
N ASP A 162 6.71 -9.37 23.45
CA ASP A 162 5.70 -9.30 24.53
C ASP A 162 6.04 -8.29 25.63
N ARG A 163 7.30 -8.30 26.07
CA ARG A 163 7.79 -7.39 27.11
C ARG A 163 7.82 -5.96 26.62
N LEU A 164 8.29 -5.74 25.40
CA LEU A 164 8.35 -4.42 24.77
C LEU A 164 6.95 -3.84 24.64
N VAL A 165 6.01 -4.60 24.07
CA VAL A 165 4.65 -4.13 23.79
C VAL A 165 3.91 -3.80 25.09
N ARG A 166 4.08 -4.59 26.16
CA ARG A 166 3.54 -4.24 27.49
C ARG A 166 4.05 -2.87 27.98
N ARG A 167 5.33 -2.55 27.79
CA ARG A 167 5.92 -1.27 28.21
C ARG A 167 5.37 -0.07 27.42
N LEU A 168 4.82 -0.27 26.21
CA LEU A 168 4.22 0.80 25.40
C LEU A 168 2.92 1.37 25.99
N THR A 169 2.27 0.62 26.88
CA THR A 169 1.07 1.09 27.60
C THR A 169 1.38 2.09 28.70
N ASP A 170 2.65 2.20 29.13
CA ASP A 170 3.07 3.20 30.10
C ASP A 170 2.96 4.61 29.49
N ARG A 171 2.37 5.54 30.25
CA ARG A 171 2.16 6.94 29.84
C ARG A 171 3.47 7.71 29.61
N ARG A 172 4.57 7.28 30.24
CA ARG A 172 5.91 7.87 30.07
C ARG A 172 6.64 7.33 28.85
N THR A 173 6.12 6.28 28.21
CA THR A 173 6.72 5.73 27.01
C THR A 173 6.33 6.56 25.78
N VAL A 174 7.30 7.06 25.02
CA VAL A 174 7.05 7.95 23.87
C VAL A 174 7.15 7.23 22.51
N GLY A 175 7.76 6.05 22.47
CA GLY A 175 7.87 5.28 21.23
C GLY A 175 8.82 4.10 21.35
N ILE A 176 9.37 3.69 20.20
CA ILE A 176 10.36 2.62 20.09
C ILE A 176 11.67 3.19 19.56
N LEU A 177 12.78 2.83 20.20
CA LEU A 177 14.14 3.06 19.71
C LEU A 177 14.68 1.73 19.18
N SER A 178 15.01 1.69 17.90
CA SER A 178 15.72 0.59 17.26
C SER A 178 17.21 0.95 17.18
N VAL A 179 18.07 0.11 17.74
CA VAL A 179 19.53 0.32 17.80
C VAL A 179 20.23 -0.84 17.11
N TRP A 180 21.14 -0.54 16.19
CA TRP A 180 21.99 -1.55 15.56
C TRP A 180 23.35 -1.60 16.29
N PRO A 181 23.55 -2.53 17.24
CA PRO A 181 24.90 -2.84 17.70
C PRO A 181 25.67 -3.37 16.48
N GLY A 182 26.85 -2.80 16.18
CA GLY A 182 27.52 -2.94 14.87
C GLY A 182 27.58 -4.37 14.30
N GLY A 183 27.61 -4.48 12.95
CA GLY A 183 27.77 -5.77 12.25
C GLY A 183 26.53 -6.35 11.57
N GLY A 184 25.81 -5.59 10.75
CA GLY A 184 24.89 -6.11 9.73
C GLY A 184 23.63 -6.87 10.19
N GLY A 185 23.35 -6.93 11.50
CA GLY A 185 22.23 -7.68 12.07
C GLY A 185 20.91 -6.91 12.23
N SER A 186 19.90 -7.59 12.80
CA SER A 186 18.63 -6.98 13.23
C SER A 186 18.85 -6.00 14.40
N PRO A 187 18.09 -4.90 14.47
CA PRO A 187 18.21 -3.97 15.59
C PRO A 187 17.71 -4.61 16.90
N ALA A 188 18.32 -4.21 18.02
CA ALA A 188 17.73 -4.32 19.34
C ALA A 188 16.69 -3.21 19.53
N GLU A 189 15.52 -3.54 20.07
CA GLU A 189 14.39 -2.61 20.17
C GLU A 189 14.01 -2.34 21.62
N TYR A 190 13.75 -1.08 21.93
CA TYR A 190 13.44 -0.61 23.28
C TYR A 190 12.21 0.27 23.31
N ALA A 191 11.34 0.05 24.29
CA ALA A 191 10.29 1.00 24.64
C ALA A 191 10.95 2.22 25.32
N VAL A 192 10.84 3.39 24.70
CA VAL A 192 11.57 4.60 25.10
C VAL A 192 10.83 5.36 26.19
N ARG A 193 11.49 5.56 27.33
CA ARG A 193 11.05 6.51 28.37
C ARG A 193 12.08 7.61 28.52
N ILE A 194 11.59 8.83 28.70
CA ILE A 194 12.46 9.98 28.92
C ILE A 194 13.22 9.79 30.24
N GLY A 195 14.53 10.02 30.22
CA GLY A 195 15.46 9.85 31.34
C GLY A 195 15.92 8.41 31.58
N GLU A 196 15.41 7.42 30.86
CA GLU A 196 15.85 6.02 31.03
C GLU A 196 17.15 5.76 30.27
N THR A 197 18.11 5.17 30.97
CA THR A 197 19.36 4.67 30.37
C THR A 197 19.21 3.22 29.91
N ILE A 198 19.57 2.97 28.66
CA ILE A 198 19.53 1.70 27.97
C ILE A 198 20.96 1.22 27.75
N THR A 199 21.28 0.02 28.22
CA THR A 199 22.53 -0.66 27.86
C THR A 199 22.36 -1.37 26.52
N VAL A 200 23.24 -1.10 25.55
CA VAL A 200 23.18 -1.73 24.23
C VAL A 200 23.91 -3.09 24.26
N PRO A 201 23.22 -4.23 24.04
CA PRO A 201 23.84 -5.55 24.06
C PRO A 201 24.98 -5.66 23.06
N GLY A 202 26.07 -6.33 23.49
CA GLY A 202 27.25 -6.52 22.65
C GLY A 202 28.02 -5.23 22.35
N SER A 203 27.77 -4.16 23.11
CA SER A 203 28.42 -2.86 22.93
C SER A 203 28.86 -2.27 24.26
N LYS A 204 29.86 -1.39 24.21
CA LYS A 204 30.29 -0.56 25.35
C LYS A 204 29.37 0.64 25.60
N TYR A 205 28.47 0.96 24.66
CA TYR A 205 27.65 2.15 24.73
C TYR A 205 26.41 1.97 25.62
N LYS A 206 26.12 3.03 26.39
CA LYS A 206 24.85 3.27 27.07
C LYS A 206 24.17 4.46 26.41
N LEU A 207 22.84 4.40 26.28
CA LEU A 207 22.02 5.43 25.64
C LEU A 207 21.00 5.96 26.64
N THR A 208 20.82 7.27 26.73
CA THR A 208 19.76 7.90 27.51
C THR A 208 18.92 8.77 26.58
N VAL A 209 17.60 8.63 26.66
CA VAL A 209 16.69 9.54 25.93
C VAL A 209 16.37 10.72 26.81
N GLU A 210 17.00 11.87 26.55
CA GLU A 210 16.89 13.04 27.42
C GLU A 210 15.64 13.87 27.15
N GLN A 211 15.20 13.93 25.89
CA GLN A 211 14.11 14.80 25.48
C GLN A 211 13.24 14.14 24.42
N TYR A 212 11.94 14.40 24.50
CA TYR A 212 10.97 14.16 23.43
C TYR A 212 10.32 15.48 23.03
N VAL A 213 10.23 15.73 21.73
CA VAL A 213 9.64 16.94 21.16
C VAL A 213 8.59 16.52 20.13
N PRO A 214 7.28 16.67 20.41
CA PRO A 214 6.23 16.16 19.52
C PRO A 214 6.15 16.93 18.18
N HIS A 215 6.45 18.22 18.19
CA HIS A 215 6.52 19.01 16.96
C HIS A 215 7.87 19.73 16.87
N TYR A 216 8.90 18.95 16.56
CA TYR A 216 10.27 19.46 16.46
C TYR A 216 10.36 20.60 15.45
N SER A 217 10.88 21.73 15.94
CA SER A 217 11.25 22.89 15.16
C SER A 217 12.45 23.59 15.82
N ILE A 218 13.13 24.43 15.05
CA ILE A 218 14.23 25.26 15.55
C ILE A 218 13.75 26.70 15.53
N ASP A 219 13.79 27.35 16.69
CA ASP A 219 13.54 28.78 16.79
C ASP A 219 14.70 29.53 16.10
N LEU A 220 14.39 30.31 15.06
CA LEU A 220 15.41 30.93 14.21
C LEU A 220 16.21 32.03 14.92
N GLN A 221 15.66 32.63 15.98
CA GLN A 221 16.35 33.70 16.73
C GLN A 221 17.31 33.12 17.76
N THR A 222 16.85 32.14 18.54
CA THR A 222 17.60 31.54 19.65
C THR A 222 18.41 30.31 19.22
N ARG A 223 18.13 29.76 18.03
CA ARG A 223 18.66 28.49 17.53
C ARG A 223 18.42 27.30 18.45
N LYS A 224 17.41 27.39 19.32
CA LYS A 224 17.04 26.32 20.26
C LYS A 224 15.96 25.44 19.66
N VAL A 225 16.01 24.16 20.01
CA VAL A 225 14.92 23.23 19.72
C VAL A 225 13.70 23.62 20.54
N VAL A 226 12.56 23.76 19.87
CA VAL A 226 11.27 24.08 20.47
C VAL A 226 10.21 23.12 19.95
N SER A 227 9.14 22.93 20.73
CA SER A 227 7.92 22.29 20.23
C SER A 227 6.94 23.36 19.79
N GLN A 228 6.52 23.35 18.53
CA GLN A 228 5.50 24.30 18.05
C GLN A 228 4.10 23.98 18.56
N THR A 229 3.84 22.71 18.87
CA THR A 229 2.56 22.20 19.38
C THR A 229 2.79 20.96 20.23
N ASP A 230 1.84 20.60 21.09
CA ASP A 230 1.88 19.32 21.83
C ASP A 230 1.45 18.11 20.98
N LYS A 231 1.02 18.33 19.74
CA LYS A 231 0.67 17.26 18.80
C LYS A 231 1.94 16.70 18.15
N PRO A 232 2.06 15.38 17.96
CA PRO A 232 3.21 14.70 17.35
C PRO A 232 3.28 14.91 15.81
N ILE A 233 3.33 16.16 15.36
CA ILE A 233 3.36 16.48 13.93
C ILE A 233 4.73 16.17 13.32
N ASN A 234 5.80 16.37 14.07
CA ASN A 234 7.16 16.01 13.68
C ASN A 234 7.91 15.50 14.92
N PRO A 235 7.54 14.32 15.43
CA PRO A 235 8.02 13.87 16.73
C PRO A 235 9.48 13.45 16.63
N ALA A 236 10.29 13.93 17.56
CA ALA A 236 11.71 13.64 17.65
C ALA A 236 12.13 13.37 19.09
N VAL A 237 13.21 12.59 19.24
CA VAL A 237 13.87 12.37 20.52
C VAL A 237 15.33 12.78 20.46
N LYS A 238 15.84 13.34 21.57
CA LYS A 238 17.27 13.57 21.79
C LYS A 238 17.83 12.37 22.53
N VAL A 239 18.79 11.69 21.92
CA VAL A 239 19.51 10.55 22.49
C VAL A 239 20.93 10.98 22.80
N VAL A 240 21.34 10.80 24.04
CA VAL A 240 22.73 10.96 24.47
C VAL A 240 23.31 9.57 24.71
N GLY A 241 24.41 9.27 24.06
CA GLY A 241 25.12 8.01 24.20
C GLY A 241 26.53 8.20 24.72
N GLY A 242 27.11 7.18 25.33
CA GLY A 242 28.51 7.20 25.73
C GLY A 242 29.01 5.84 26.19
N ASP A 243 30.33 5.67 26.17
CA ASP A 243 31.01 4.44 26.62
C ASP A 243 31.70 4.59 28.00
N GLY A 244 31.51 5.75 28.63
CA GLY A 244 32.16 6.14 29.89
C GLY A 244 33.39 7.03 29.69
N THR A 245 33.93 7.12 28.47
CA THR A 245 35.06 7.99 28.12
C THR A 245 34.62 9.12 27.17
N GLU A 246 33.87 8.78 26.14
CA GLU A 246 33.32 9.72 25.17
C GLU A 246 31.81 9.72 25.23
N THR A 247 31.22 10.86 24.91
CA THR A 247 29.77 11.03 24.78
C THR A 247 29.43 11.59 23.41
N PHE A 248 28.26 11.24 22.92
CA PHE A 248 27.69 11.78 21.69
C PHE A 248 26.23 12.10 21.91
N GLU A 249 25.71 13.02 21.10
CA GLU A 249 24.31 13.42 21.08
C GLU A 249 23.76 13.24 19.68
N GLN A 250 22.50 12.81 19.57
CA GLN A 250 21.81 12.76 18.29
C GLN A 250 20.31 13.02 18.45
N TRP A 251 19.76 13.80 17.53
CA TRP A 251 18.31 13.92 17.33
C TRP A 251 17.80 12.85 16.36
N LEU A 252 16.71 12.17 16.72
CA LEU A 252 16.07 11.14 15.90
C LEU A 252 14.61 11.50 15.65
N TRP A 253 14.24 11.74 14.39
CA TRP A 253 12.86 12.02 13.99
C TRP A 253 12.13 10.75 13.59
N SER A 254 10.85 10.64 13.95
CA SER A 254 10.06 9.46 13.57
C SER A 254 9.68 9.43 12.08
N LYS A 255 9.59 10.60 11.43
CA LYS A 255 9.11 10.73 10.04
C LYS A 255 10.24 10.65 9.00
N PHE A 256 11.48 10.78 9.43
CA PHE A 256 12.65 10.80 8.55
C PHE A 256 13.55 9.61 8.88
N ALA A 257 13.88 8.81 7.87
CA ALA A 257 14.71 7.62 8.04
C ALA A 257 16.19 7.96 8.33
N SER A 258 16.62 9.17 7.98
CA SER A 258 17.96 9.70 8.19
C SER A 258 17.89 11.05 8.88
N ASP A 259 18.85 11.28 9.78
CA ASP A 259 19.11 12.58 10.40
C ASP A 259 19.63 13.55 9.33
N PRO A 260 18.92 14.67 9.04
CA PRO A 260 19.39 15.68 8.09
C PRO A 260 20.64 16.45 8.59
N HIS A 261 21.00 16.30 9.86
CA HIS A 261 22.13 16.93 10.52
C HIS A 261 23.14 15.90 11.06
N LYS A 262 23.19 14.70 10.46
CA LYS A 262 24.02 13.60 10.92
C LYS A 262 25.48 14.04 11.06
N ASP A 263 25.96 14.14 12.29
CA ASP A 263 27.39 14.20 12.56
C ASP A 263 28.04 12.86 12.18
N GLU A 264 29.14 12.89 11.43
CA GLU A 264 29.87 11.70 10.96
C GLU A 264 30.39 10.81 12.10
N LYS A 265 30.35 11.29 13.36
CA LYS A 265 30.97 10.67 14.54
C LYS A 265 30.07 9.75 15.37
N VAL A 266 28.79 9.56 15.03
CA VAL A 266 27.91 8.72 15.86
C VAL A 266 28.23 7.23 15.66
N PRO A 267 28.66 6.49 16.71
CA PRO A 267 29.17 5.13 16.58
C PRO A 267 28.08 4.05 16.45
N LEU A 268 26.81 4.44 16.56
CA LEU A 268 25.66 3.56 16.49
C LEU A 268 24.65 4.05 15.47
N ARG A 269 24.11 3.14 14.67
CA ARG A 269 22.92 3.43 13.87
C ARG A 269 21.69 3.29 14.77
N MET A 270 20.84 4.31 14.78
CA MET A 270 19.62 4.35 15.58
C MET A 270 18.44 4.84 14.75
N LYS A 271 17.23 4.40 15.11
CA LYS A 271 15.97 4.89 14.54
C LYS A 271 14.93 5.03 15.63
N PHE A 272 14.22 6.16 15.63
CA PHE A 272 13.06 6.36 16.49
C PHE A 272 11.77 6.13 15.72
N ALA A 273 10.80 5.50 16.37
CA ALA A 273 9.44 5.37 15.88
C ALA A 273 8.47 5.84 16.97
N ASP A 274 7.78 6.94 16.69
CA ASP A 274 6.73 7.47 17.52
C ASP A 274 5.51 6.52 17.51
N LEU A 275 4.92 6.34 18.69
CA LEU A 275 3.71 5.53 18.87
C LEU A 275 2.61 6.35 19.53
N ASP A 276 2.45 7.59 19.08
CA ASP A 276 1.45 8.45 19.66
C ASP A 276 0.02 7.98 19.32
N LEU A 277 -0.81 7.99 20.36
CA LEU A 277 -2.25 7.75 20.31
C LEU A 277 -3.05 8.99 20.78
N SER A 278 -2.38 10.11 21.09
CA SER A 278 -3.00 11.31 21.66
C SER A 278 -3.64 12.23 20.61
N SER A 279 -3.18 12.15 19.36
CA SER A 279 -3.60 13.07 18.29
C SER A 279 -4.92 12.72 17.59
N LEU A 280 -5.42 11.48 17.72
CA LEU A 280 -6.64 11.03 17.03
C LEU A 280 -7.44 10.06 17.92
N THR A 281 -8.67 10.43 18.25
CA THR A 281 -9.67 9.48 18.77
C THR A 281 -9.81 8.33 17.77
N GLY A 282 -9.73 7.08 18.23
CA GLY A 282 -9.81 5.88 17.38
C GLY A 282 -8.59 5.60 16.51
N LYS A 283 -7.40 6.02 16.93
CA LYS A 283 -6.14 5.48 16.39
C LYS A 283 -5.84 4.11 16.98
N THR A 284 -5.55 3.16 16.09
CA THR A 284 -5.11 1.81 16.44
C THR A 284 -3.80 1.50 15.72
N ILE A 285 -2.83 0.98 16.44
CA ILE A 285 -1.54 0.54 15.91
C ILE A 285 -1.49 -0.98 16.04
N ILE A 286 -1.38 -1.67 14.92
CA ILE A 286 -1.12 -3.10 14.81
C ILE A 286 0.38 -3.30 15.00
N ILE A 287 0.78 -3.89 16.11
CA ILE A 287 2.18 -4.22 16.37
C ILE A 287 2.39 -5.68 16.00
N THR A 288 3.34 -5.95 15.11
CA THR A 288 3.65 -7.29 14.61
C THR A 288 5.09 -7.67 14.94
N ALA A 289 5.36 -8.96 15.04
CA ALA A 289 6.70 -9.52 15.09
C ALA A 289 6.66 -10.89 14.39
N PRO A 290 7.73 -11.30 13.69
CA PRO A 290 7.71 -12.55 12.93
C PRO A 290 7.28 -13.76 13.75
N GLY A 291 6.25 -14.48 13.28
CA GLY A 291 5.73 -15.68 13.95
C GLY A 291 5.00 -15.44 15.28
N VAL A 292 4.72 -14.19 15.64
CA VAL A 292 3.97 -13.84 16.86
C VAL A 292 2.61 -13.26 16.50
N LYS A 293 1.58 -13.63 17.27
CA LYS A 293 0.25 -13.04 17.12
C LYS A 293 0.33 -11.50 17.27
N PRO A 294 -0.29 -10.72 16.38
CA PRO A 294 -0.26 -9.27 16.47
C PRO A 294 -0.84 -8.76 17.78
N TRP A 295 -0.40 -7.57 18.20
CA TRP A 295 -1.05 -6.79 19.26
C TRP A 295 -1.75 -5.59 18.63
N LEU A 296 -2.83 -5.15 19.27
CA LEU A 296 -3.42 -3.85 19.02
C LEU A 296 -3.06 -2.93 20.17
N LEU A 297 -2.44 -1.80 19.84
CA LEU A 297 -2.22 -0.68 20.75
C LEU A 297 -3.18 0.45 20.34
N TYR A 298 -4.09 0.82 21.21
CA TYR A 298 -5.13 1.82 20.92
C TYR A 298 -5.43 2.70 22.13
N SER A 299 -6.10 3.84 21.92
CA SER A 299 -6.55 4.71 23.01
C SER A 299 -8.04 4.57 23.24
N ARG A 300 -8.44 4.35 24.50
CA ARG A 300 -9.85 4.34 24.92
C ARG A 300 -10.00 5.22 26.16
N LYS A 301 -10.87 6.23 26.11
CA LYS A 301 -11.08 7.21 27.19
C LYS A 301 -9.77 7.86 27.67
N GLY A 302 -8.87 8.21 26.73
CA GLY A 302 -7.58 8.84 27.03
C GLY A 302 -6.54 7.93 27.70
N LYS A 303 -6.80 6.63 27.77
CA LYS A 303 -5.83 5.63 28.27
C LYS A 303 -5.40 4.73 27.14
N ARG A 304 -4.08 4.51 27.04
CA ARG A 304 -3.54 3.46 26.16
C ARG A 304 -4.04 2.10 26.67
N GLN A 305 -4.51 1.30 25.75
CA GLN A 305 -4.98 -0.06 25.96
C GLN A 305 -4.23 -0.96 25.00
N MET A 306 -4.14 -2.24 25.37
CA MET A 306 -3.45 -3.22 24.56
C MET A 306 -4.18 -4.56 24.65
N GLU A 307 -4.38 -5.20 23.51
CA GLU A 307 -4.89 -6.57 23.45
C GLU A 307 -4.20 -7.36 22.35
N ARG A 308 -4.27 -8.70 22.43
CA ARG A 308 -3.87 -9.56 21.31
C ARG A 308 -4.93 -9.50 20.23
N ALA A 309 -4.50 -9.28 19.00
CA ALA A 309 -5.40 -9.38 17.86
C ALA A 309 -5.58 -10.84 17.45
N SER A 310 -6.83 -11.22 17.22
CA SER A 310 -7.25 -12.40 16.47
C SER A 310 -7.61 -12.00 15.04
N LEU A 311 -7.23 -12.84 14.07
CA LEU A 311 -7.68 -12.74 12.69
C LEU A 311 -9.20 -12.97 12.60
N GLY A 312 -9.87 -12.32 11.66
CA GLY A 312 -11.33 -12.41 11.48
C GLY A 312 -12.17 -11.71 12.56
N LYS A 313 -11.57 -11.28 13.68
CA LYS A 313 -12.27 -10.49 14.72
C LYS A 313 -12.39 -9.03 14.25
N SER A 314 -13.58 -8.47 14.41
CA SER A 314 -13.85 -7.05 14.18
C SER A 314 -13.42 -6.19 15.39
N TYR A 315 -12.75 -5.07 15.10
CA TYR A 315 -12.30 -4.07 16.08
C TYR A 315 -12.90 -2.71 15.76
N PRO A 316 -13.54 -2.04 16.73
CA PRO A 316 -14.18 -0.75 16.50
C PRO A 316 -13.13 0.36 16.27
N LEU A 317 -13.48 1.33 15.43
CA LEU A 317 -12.72 2.57 15.24
C LEU A 317 -13.25 3.69 16.18
N ALA A 318 -12.94 4.95 15.88
CA ALA A 318 -13.37 6.09 16.71
C ALA A 318 -14.89 6.18 16.76
N ASP A 319 -15.51 6.03 15.59
CA ASP A 319 -16.93 5.88 15.42
C ASP A 319 -17.27 4.39 15.47
N ALA A 320 -18.16 4.02 16.41
CA ALA A 320 -18.54 2.64 16.65
C ALA A 320 -19.35 2.02 15.50
N SER A 321 -19.88 2.82 14.56
CA SER A 321 -20.46 2.28 13.32
C SER A 321 -19.41 1.81 12.31
N TYR A 322 -18.13 2.06 12.59
CA TYR A 322 -17.02 1.63 11.76
C TYR A 322 -16.13 0.65 12.51
N SER A 323 -15.61 -0.33 11.79
CA SER A 323 -14.69 -1.31 12.32
C SER A 323 -13.69 -1.76 11.28
N PHE A 324 -12.64 -2.43 11.73
CA PHE A 324 -11.76 -3.16 10.84
C PHE A 324 -11.56 -4.59 11.34
N THR A 325 -11.31 -5.49 10.40
CA THR A 325 -10.93 -6.87 10.64
C THR A 325 -9.53 -7.07 10.09
N ILE A 326 -8.70 -7.84 10.78
CA ILE A 326 -7.42 -8.32 10.23
C ILE A 326 -7.72 -9.66 9.58
N GLU A 327 -7.68 -9.73 8.26
CA GLU A 327 -7.96 -10.95 7.51
C GLU A 327 -6.74 -11.87 7.48
N ASN A 328 -5.58 -11.27 7.18
CA ASN A 328 -4.34 -12.01 7.01
C ASN A 328 -3.13 -11.20 7.47
N ILE A 329 -2.08 -11.91 7.91
CA ILE A 329 -0.76 -11.35 8.22
C ILE A 329 0.29 -12.23 7.57
N ILE A 330 1.16 -11.62 6.77
CA ILE A 330 2.25 -12.30 6.09
C ILE A 330 3.58 -11.64 6.48
N ASP A 331 4.44 -12.40 7.17
CA ASP A 331 5.79 -11.96 7.51
C ASP A 331 6.76 -12.15 6.34
N GLY A 332 7.76 -11.26 6.25
CA GLY A 332 8.78 -11.29 5.20
C GLY A 332 8.19 -11.02 3.81
N ALA A 333 7.21 -10.12 3.73
CA ALA A 333 6.47 -9.84 2.50
C ALA A 333 6.55 -8.36 2.08
N VAL A 334 6.27 -8.13 0.80
CA VAL A 334 6.04 -6.81 0.21
C VAL A 334 4.67 -6.80 -0.46
N ILE A 335 4.05 -5.62 -0.51
CA ILE A 335 2.79 -5.42 -1.22
C ILE A 335 3.12 -5.27 -2.71
N LYS A 336 2.48 -6.08 -3.54
CA LYS A 336 2.53 -5.98 -5.00
C LYS A 336 1.13 -5.67 -5.50
N THR A 337 1.01 -4.61 -6.30
CA THR A 337 -0.24 -4.27 -6.99
C THR A 337 -0.02 -4.49 -8.47
N ASP A 338 -0.78 -5.43 -9.03
CA ASP A 338 -0.81 -5.73 -10.44
C ASP A 338 -2.17 -5.33 -11.02
N TRP A 339 -2.23 -5.14 -12.33
CA TRP A 339 -3.48 -4.92 -13.05
C TRP A 339 -3.99 -6.23 -13.65
N LYS A 340 -5.31 -6.33 -13.84
CA LYS A 340 -5.97 -7.40 -14.59
C LYS A 340 -7.23 -6.89 -15.26
N ASN A 341 -7.70 -7.61 -16.28
CA ASN A 341 -9.06 -7.40 -16.77
C ASN A 341 -10.06 -8.10 -15.85
N LYS A 342 -10.99 -7.35 -15.25
CA LYS A 342 -11.99 -7.90 -14.31
C LYS A 342 -13.17 -8.58 -15.01
N SER A 343 -13.54 -8.13 -16.22
CA SER A 343 -14.71 -8.63 -16.95
C SER A 343 -14.70 -8.19 -18.41
N GLU A 344 -15.50 -8.83 -19.24
CA GLU A 344 -15.81 -8.38 -20.61
C GLU A 344 -16.92 -7.31 -20.64
N SER A 345 -16.79 -6.26 -19.82
CA SER A 345 -17.74 -5.15 -19.76
C SER A 345 -17.00 -3.82 -19.80
N LEU A 346 -17.57 -2.83 -20.48
CA LEU A 346 -16.91 -1.54 -20.71
C LEU A 346 -17.12 -0.58 -19.53
N LEU A 347 -16.51 -0.89 -18.40
CA LEU A 347 -16.66 -0.13 -17.15
C LEU A 347 -15.48 0.78 -16.86
N HIS A 348 -14.27 0.25 -16.99
CA HIS A 348 -13.02 0.95 -16.70
C HIS A 348 -12.01 0.71 -17.83
N PRO A 349 -12.29 1.23 -19.03
CA PRO A 349 -11.40 1.02 -20.18
C PRO A 349 -10.03 1.62 -19.91
N ALA A 350 -9.00 0.86 -20.26
CA ALA A 350 -7.60 1.27 -20.13
C ALA A 350 -6.74 0.64 -21.23
N VAL A 351 -5.56 1.25 -21.45
CA VAL A 351 -4.52 0.71 -22.31
C VAL A 351 -3.25 0.47 -21.51
N VAL A 352 -2.74 -0.73 -21.55
CA VAL A 352 -1.39 -1.07 -21.08
C VAL A 352 -0.42 -0.73 -22.19
N ALA A 353 0.61 0.01 -21.84
CA ALA A 353 1.66 0.42 -22.76
C ALA A 353 3.03 0.28 -22.09
N THR A 354 4.08 0.18 -22.90
CA THR A 354 5.47 0.25 -22.44
C THR A 354 6.14 1.48 -23.01
N LEU A 355 6.75 2.27 -22.11
CA LEU A 355 7.63 3.37 -22.47
C LEU A 355 9.04 2.82 -22.66
N GLU A 356 9.53 2.87 -23.89
CA GLU A 356 10.87 2.46 -24.25
C GLU A 356 11.77 3.69 -24.38
N GLN A 357 12.88 3.70 -23.65
CA GLN A 357 13.93 4.72 -23.73
C GLN A 357 15.28 4.03 -23.52
N ASP A 358 16.23 4.25 -24.44
CA ASP A 358 17.60 3.72 -24.36
C ASP A 358 17.70 2.20 -24.14
N GLY A 359 16.77 1.45 -24.72
CA GLY A 359 16.71 -0.01 -24.60
C GLY A 359 16.09 -0.52 -23.28
N ALA A 360 15.75 0.38 -22.35
CA ALA A 360 14.97 0.06 -21.16
C ALA A 360 13.47 0.27 -21.43
N GLY A 361 12.64 -0.69 -21.00
CA GLY A 361 11.19 -0.62 -21.10
C GLY A 361 10.55 -0.48 -19.71
N ARG A 362 9.58 0.43 -19.58
CA ARG A 362 8.73 0.54 -18.38
C ARG A 362 7.26 0.44 -18.76
N GLN A 363 6.59 -0.59 -18.25
CA GLN A 363 5.15 -0.73 -18.40
C GLN A 363 4.39 0.33 -17.60
N ILE A 364 3.29 0.82 -18.19
CA ILE A 364 2.37 1.82 -17.66
C ILE A 364 0.93 1.42 -18.00
N VAL A 365 -0.03 1.90 -17.22
CA VAL A 365 -1.46 1.71 -17.47
C VAL A 365 -2.11 3.07 -17.67
N LEU A 366 -2.78 3.25 -18.80
CA LEU A 366 -3.44 4.48 -19.21
C LEU A 366 -4.95 4.32 -19.05
N GLU A 367 -5.49 4.79 -17.94
CA GLU A 367 -6.93 4.81 -17.68
C GLU A 367 -7.63 5.88 -18.53
N LEU A 368 -8.84 5.58 -19.01
CA LEU A 368 -9.61 6.50 -19.84
C LEU A 368 -9.81 7.86 -19.15
N ASN A 369 -9.45 8.92 -19.88
CA ASN A 369 -9.53 10.32 -19.46
C ASN A 369 -8.70 10.68 -18.22
N LYS A 370 -7.76 9.84 -17.80
CA LYS A 370 -6.81 10.16 -16.72
C LYS A 370 -5.42 10.41 -17.31
N PRO A 371 -4.86 11.63 -17.17
CA PRO A 371 -3.51 11.89 -17.65
C PRO A 371 -2.49 11.12 -16.82
N SER A 372 -1.54 10.48 -17.49
CA SER A 372 -0.38 9.85 -16.87
C SER A 372 0.86 10.70 -17.12
N HIS A 373 1.59 11.02 -16.05
CA HIS A 373 2.75 11.89 -16.09
C HIS A 373 4.03 11.09 -15.84
N HIS A 374 5.00 11.22 -16.74
CA HIS A 374 6.28 10.53 -16.66
C HIS A 374 7.41 11.55 -16.80
N ARG A 375 8.27 11.64 -15.78
CA ARG A 375 9.47 12.46 -15.83
C ARG A 375 10.54 11.71 -16.62
N THR A 376 11.08 12.36 -17.64
CA THR A 376 12.17 11.87 -18.50
C THR A 376 13.29 12.91 -18.50
N GLU A 377 14.44 12.58 -19.10
CA GLU A 377 15.54 13.55 -19.27
C GLU A 377 15.17 14.71 -20.21
N PHE A 378 14.17 14.52 -21.08
CA PHE A 378 13.68 15.52 -22.04
C PHE A 378 12.52 16.36 -21.49
N GLY A 379 12.13 16.16 -20.23
CA GLY A 379 11.04 16.90 -19.57
C GLY A 379 9.96 15.98 -19.02
N THR A 380 8.72 16.47 -18.96
CA THR A 380 7.57 15.66 -18.52
C THR A 380 6.79 15.18 -19.73
N LEU A 381 6.76 13.88 -19.95
CA LEU A 381 5.89 13.22 -20.91
C LEU A 381 4.49 13.07 -20.29
N VAL A 382 3.48 13.56 -20.98
CA VAL A 382 2.07 13.42 -20.61
C VAL A 382 1.38 12.53 -21.63
N LEU A 383 0.72 11.49 -21.15
CA LEU A 383 -0.03 10.51 -21.94
C LEU A 383 -1.49 10.54 -21.50
N LEU A 384 -2.40 10.64 -22.45
CA LEU A 384 -3.84 10.67 -22.17
C LEU A 384 -4.56 9.76 -23.17
N TYR A 385 -5.04 8.63 -22.67
CA TYR A 385 -5.98 7.78 -23.39
C TYR A 385 -7.38 8.38 -23.24
N ARG A 386 -8.04 8.70 -24.36
CA ARG A 386 -9.37 9.32 -24.35
C ARG A 386 -10.17 8.92 -25.58
N ARG A 387 -11.44 9.35 -25.63
CA ARG A 387 -12.22 9.32 -26.87
C ARG A 387 -11.74 10.38 -27.83
N ASN A 388 -11.66 10.03 -29.11
CA ASN A 388 -11.50 11.00 -30.16
C ASN A 388 -12.77 11.89 -30.19
N PRO A 389 -12.66 13.20 -29.94
CA PRO A 389 -13.81 14.08 -30.08
C PRO A 389 -14.25 14.01 -31.54
N ALA A 390 -15.48 13.57 -31.79
CA ALA A 390 -16.04 13.58 -33.13
C ALA A 390 -15.76 14.97 -33.74
N PRO A 391 -15.30 15.06 -35.01
CA PRO A 391 -15.07 16.33 -35.64
C PRO A 391 -16.35 17.13 -35.48
N LEU A 392 -16.27 18.26 -34.76
CA LEU A 392 -17.37 19.23 -34.67
C LEU A 392 -17.76 19.50 -36.11
N GLY A 393 -18.91 18.95 -36.53
CA GLY A 393 -19.34 19.01 -37.91
C GLY A 393 -19.19 20.45 -38.36
N SER A 394 -18.38 20.67 -39.40
CA SER A 394 -18.22 21.98 -40.00
C SER A 394 -19.64 22.48 -40.27
N LYS A 395 -20.11 23.44 -39.48
CA LYS A 395 -21.33 24.16 -39.80
C LYS A 395 -21.03 24.89 -41.10
N GLY A 396 -21.45 24.28 -42.21
CA GLY A 396 -21.43 24.91 -43.53
C GLY A 396 -22.40 26.07 -43.58
#